data_AF-A0A8U0QYA6-F1
#
_entry.id   AF-A0A8U0QYA6-F1
#
_cell.length_a   1.000
_cell.length_b   1.000
_cell.length_c   1.000
_cell.angle_alpha   90.00
_cell.angle_beta   90.00
_cell.angle_gamma   90.00
#
_symmetry.space_group_name_H-M   'P 1'
#
loop_
_entity.id
_entity.type
_entity.pdbx_description
1 polymer ?
#
loop_
_entity_poly.entity_id
_entity_poly.type
_entity_poly.pdbx_seq_one_letter_code
_entity_poly.pdbx_strand_id
1 'polypeptide(L)'
;MQSLCPQLLSLLFVFSSLQIHQLTEACSCALSHPQDAYCNSDIVIRAKVVGKKLLKDGPFGTMRYTVKQMKMYKGFNKMQHVQHIYTDASESLCGVKFDINKYQYLITGRVFDGKVYTGLCNFNQPWERLSLAQKKGINHRYQLGCNCRVSGNNCALRENMDEVAPGENMDKMDMYKEAKATQQQQSQDGGVGARKRGRGRGRGRQNTLLTAKHTILL
;
A
#
# COMPACT_ATOMS: atom_id res chain seq x y z
N MET A 1 -54.14 36.88 42.14
CA MET A 1 -52.70 37.14 41.92
C MET A 1 -51.88 35.89 42.26
N GLN A 2 -52.05 34.73 41.58
CA GLN A 2 -51.40 33.47 42.03
C GLN A 2 -50.94 32.49 40.92
N SER A 3 -50.88 32.83 39.63
CA SER A 3 -50.51 31.82 38.59
C SER A 3 -49.43 32.25 37.59
N LEU A 4 -48.68 33.31 37.86
CA LEU A 4 -47.59 33.76 36.95
C LEU A 4 -46.29 32.96 37.13
N CYS A 5 -46.04 32.41 38.32
CA CYS A 5 -44.81 31.69 38.66
C CYS A 5 -44.63 30.34 37.91
N PRO A 6 -45.63 29.44 37.79
CA PRO A 6 -45.45 28.17 37.10
C PRO A 6 -45.33 28.31 35.58
N GLN A 7 -45.97 29.33 35.00
CA GLN A 7 -45.84 29.63 33.57
C GLN A 7 -44.46 30.21 33.23
N LEU A 8 -43.89 31.05 34.11
CA LEU A 8 -42.53 31.58 33.93
C LEU A 8 -41.47 30.48 34.02
N LEU A 9 -41.63 29.54 34.97
CA LEU A 9 -40.75 28.39 35.13
C LEU A 9 -40.81 27.44 33.91
N SER A 10 -42.01 27.20 33.36
CA SER A 10 -42.16 26.40 32.14
C SER A 10 -41.52 27.10 30.93
N LEU A 11 -41.70 28.43 30.80
CA LEU A 11 -41.08 29.20 29.72
C LEU A 11 -39.55 29.17 29.82
N LEU A 12 -39.01 29.34 31.03
CA LEU A 12 -37.56 29.26 31.30
C LEU A 12 -37.00 27.87 30.99
N PHE A 13 -37.74 26.79 31.30
CA PHE A 13 -37.31 25.43 30.99
C PHE A 13 -37.29 25.17 29.48
N VAL A 14 -38.28 25.69 28.73
CA VAL A 14 -38.35 25.63 27.26
C VAL A 14 -37.24 26.46 26.62
N PHE A 15 -36.97 27.68 27.11
CA PHE A 15 -35.85 28.49 26.64
C PHE A 15 -34.50 27.84 26.93
N SER A 16 -34.33 27.22 28.09
CA SER A 16 -33.08 26.53 28.48
C SER A 16 -32.80 25.30 27.63
N SER A 17 -33.83 24.61 27.16
CA SER A 17 -33.69 23.44 26.27
C SER A 17 -33.46 23.83 24.80
N LEU A 18 -33.88 25.02 24.36
CA LEU A 18 -33.55 25.55 23.03
C LEU A 18 -32.08 25.99 22.90
N GLN A 19 -31.41 26.31 24.01
CA GLN A 19 -30.00 26.76 24.02
C GLN A 19 -28.96 25.62 23.90
N ILE A 20 -29.38 24.34 23.96
CA ILE A 20 -28.46 23.20 23.85
C ILE A 20 -28.25 22.83 22.38
N HIS A 21 -27.71 23.74 21.58
CA HIS A 21 -26.99 23.38 20.36
C HIS A 21 -25.52 23.21 20.74
N GLN A 22 -25.21 22.16 21.50
CA GLN A 22 -23.83 21.68 21.57
C GLN A 22 -23.54 21.07 20.20
N LEU A 23 -22.80 21.80 19.36
CA LEU A 23 -22.18 21.24 18.17
C LEU A 23 -21.24 20.14 18.66
N THR A 24 -21.69 18.89 18.55
CA THR A 24 -20.81 17.76 18.76
C THR A 24 -19.79 17.79 17.62
N GLU A 25 -18.55 18.15 17.93
CA GLU A 25 -17.46 17.95 16.97
C GLU A 25 -17.25 16.45 16.78
N ALA A 26 -17.81 15.96 15.69
CA ALA A 26 -17.53 14.64 15.16
C ALA A 26 -16.64 14.76 13.93
N CYS A 27 -15.87 13.71 13.64
CA CYS A 27 -15.08 13.64 12.43
C CYS A 27 -15.98 13.70 11.18
N SER A 28 -15.79 14.74 10.37
CA SER A 28 -16.42 14.87 9.05
C SER A 28 -15.34 14.89 7.97
N CYS A 29 -15.53 14.06 6.93
CA CYS A 29 -14.57 13.91 5.83
C CYS A 29 -15.20 14.34 4.51
N ALA A 30 -14.46 15.10 3.70
CA ALA A 30 -14.86 15.37 2.32
C ALA A 30 -14.75 14.09 1.47
N LEU A 31 -15.70 13.89 0.56
CA LEU A 31 -15.63 12.79 -0.41
C LEU A 31 -14.44 13.01 -1.34
N SER A 32 -13.49 12.08 -1.32
CA SER A 32 -12.29 12.12 -2.17
C SER A 32 -12.29 10.94 -3.15
N HIS A 33 -11.94 11.19 -4.41
CA HIS A 33 -11.70 10.11 -5.36
C HIS A 33 -10.46 9.29 -4.94
N PRO A 34 -10.39 7.97 -5.18
CA PRO A 34 -9.23 7.16 -4.80
C PRO A 34 -7.88 7.63 -5.37
N GLN A 35 -7.91 8.25 -6.55
CA GLN A 35 -6.72 8.87 -7.15
C GLN A 35 -6.26 10.09 -6.34
N ASP A 36 -7.17 10.98 -5.95
CA ASP A 36 -6.83 12.15 -5.14
C ASP A 36 -6.29 11.72 -3.77
N ALA A 37 -6.89 10.70 -3.16
CA ALA A 37 -6.41 10.14 -1.90
C ALA A 37 -4.99 9.55 -2.04
N TYR A 38 -4.68 8.90 -3.17
CA TYR A 38 -3.33 8.43 -3.48
C TYR A 38 -2.35 9.59 -3.68
N CYS A 39 -2.76 10.65 -4.38
CA CYS A 39 -1.92 11.80 -4.69
C CYS A 39 -1.64 12.68 -3.48
N ASN A 40 -2.64 12.89 -2.61
CA ASN A 40 -2.55 13.72 -1.40
C ASN A 40 -1.87 13.00 -0.21
N SER A 41 -1.55 11.71 -0.33
CA SER A 41 -0.87 10.94 0.71
C SER A 41 0.64 10.88 0.46
N ASP A 42 1.45 10.94 1.52
CA ASP A 42 2.90 10.78 1.40
C ASP A 42 3.29 9.32 1.15
N ILE A 43 2.55 8.40 1.78
CA ILE A 43 2.78 6.97 1.67
C ILE A 43 1.51 6.23 1.26
N VAL A 44 1.70 5.17 0.49
CA VAL A 44 0.63 4.25 0.09
C VAL A 44 1.19 2.84 0.16
N ILE A 45 0.66 2.01 1.06
CA ILE A 45 1.17 0.66 1.31
C ILE A 45 0.05 -0.37 1.36
N ARG A 46 0.36 -1.61 0.98
CA ARG A 46 -0.41 -2.81 1.32
C ARG A 46 0.23 -3.45 2.54
N ALA A 47 -0.50 -3.58 3.62
CA ALA A 47 0.00 -4.13 4.86
C ALA A 47 -1.05 -4.98 5.59
N LYS A 48 -0.56 -5.93 6.41
CA LYS A 48 -1.40 -6.69 7.34
C LYS A 48 -1.18 -6.15 8.75
N VAL A 49 -2.25 -5.85 9.47
CA VAL A 49 -2.17 -5.38 10.86
C VAL A 49 -1.97 -6.57 11.78
N VAL A 50 -0.90 -6.56 12.57
CA VAL A 50 -0.52 -7.69 13.44
C VAL A 50 -0.77 -7.40 14.92
N GLY A 51 -0.84 -6.13 15.31
CA GLY A 51 -1.12 -5.75 16.69
C GLY A 51 -1.54 -4.29 16.83
N LYS A 52 -2.09 -3.94 17.99
CA LYS A 52 -2.46 -2.57 18.36
C LYS A 52 -1.99 -2.28 19.78
N LYS A 53 -1.58 -1.04 20.05
CA LYS A 53 -1.21 -0.53 21.37
C LYS A 53 -1.73 0.89 21.51
N LEU A 54 -2.49 1.13 22.58
CA LEU A 54 -2.88 2.50 22.95
C LEU A 54 -1.69 3.18 23.64
N LEU A 55 -1.27 4.32 23.11
CA LEU A 55 -0.28 5.21 23.70
C LEU A 55 -1.01 6.33 24.44
N LYS A 56 -0.55 6.62 25.67
CA LYS A 56 -1.12 7.66 26.53
C LYS A 56 -0.32 8.95 26.39
N ASP A 57 -0.08 9.37 25.15
CA ASP A 57 0.82 10.49 24.83
C ASP A 57 0.09 11.86 24.88
N GLY A 58 -1.10 11.92 25.49
CA GLY A 58 -1.91 13.14 25.61
C GLY A 58 -3.34 12.86 26.10
N PRO A 59 -4.18 13.91 26.22
CA PRO A 59 -5.56 13.78 26.74
C PRO A 59 -6.46 12.91 25.86
N PHE A 60 -6.19 12.84 24.56
CA PHE A 60 -7.03 12.15 23.59
C PHE A 60 -6.51 10.76 23.18
N GLY A 61 -5.26 10.41 23.57
CA GLY A 61 -4.62 9.13 23.30
C GLY A 61 -4.34 8.86 21.80
N THR A 62 -3.26 8.15 21.51
CA THR A 62 -2.90 7.76 20.14
C THR A 62 -2.89 6.24 20.02
N MET A 63 -3.58 5.70 19.03
CA MET A 63 -3.53 4.28 18.72
C MET A 63 -2.36 3.99 17.78
N ARG A 64 -1.45 3.10 18.22
CA ARG A 64 -0.35 2.61 17.40
C ARG A 64 -0.63 1.19 16.93
N TYR A 65 -0.65 1.00 15.61
CA TYR A 65 -0.77 -0.31 14.98
C TYR A 65 0.60 -0.80 14.53
N THR A 66 0.93 -2.04 14.88
CA THR A 66 2.08 -2.74 14.30
C THR A 66 1.61 -3.41 13.02
N VAL A 67 2.32 -3.18 11.92
CA VAL A 67 1.95 -3.67 10.61
C VAL A 67 3.09 -4.45 9.97
N LYS A 68 2.75 -5.50 9.24
CA LYS A 68 3.66 -6.19 8.32
C LYS A 68 3.46 -5.60 6.93
N GLN A 69 4.34 -4.69 6.52
CA GLN A 69 4.33 -4.15 5.16
C GLN A 69 4.57 -5.28 4.15
N MET A 70 3.67 -5.41 3.18
CA MET A 70 3.76 -6.39 2.10
C MET A 70 4.27 -5.76 0.81
N LYS A 71 3.73 -4.57 0.48
CA LYS A 71 4.13 -3.81 -0.71
C LYS A 71 3.99 -2.32 -0.44
N MET A 72 4.95 -1.53 -0.93
CA MET A 72 4.85 -0.08 -0.98
C MET A 72 4.56 0.33 -2.43
N TYR A 73 3.64 1.28 -2.60
CA TYR A 73 3.28 1.85 -3.90
C TYR A 73 3.75 3.30 -4.03
N LYS A 74 3.82 4.02 -2.91
CA LYS A 74 4.27 5.41 -2.83
C LYS A 74 4.99 5.64 -1.51
N GLY A 75 5.97 6.54 -1.51
CA GLY A 75 6.65 7.00 -0.29
C GLY A 75 8.05 6.45 -0.07
N PHE A 76 8.65 5.77 -1.07
CA PHE A 76 10.01 5.22 -0.99
C PHE A 76 11.09 6.26 -0.65
N ASN A 77 10.86 7.52 -0.99
CA ASN A 77 11.72 8.67 -0.69
C ASN A 77 11.57 9.19 0.75
N LYS A 78 10.41 8.96 1.39
CA LYS A 78 10.12 9.42 2.75
C LYS A 78 10.44 8.37 3.80
N MET A 79 10.20 7.10 3.47
CA MET A 79 10.41 5.98 4.38
C MET A 79 10.66 4.70 3.58
N GLN A 80 11.72 3.96 3.91
CA GLN A 80 12.03 2.69 3.24
C GLN A 80 11.10 1.56 3.68
N HIS A 81 10.75 1.52 4.98
CA HIS A 81 9.93 0.47 5.56
C HIS A 81 9.04 0.97 6.70
N VAL A 82 7.75 0.68 6.62
CA VAL A 82 6.72 1.06 7.59
C VAL A 82 6.46 -0.11 8.54
N GLN A 83 6.85 0.06 9.79
CA GLN A 83 6.58 -0.92 10.87
C GLN A 83 5.37 -0.53 11.74
N HIS A 84 5.16 0.77 11.90
CA HIS A 84 4.16 1.34 12.79
C HIS A 84 3.31 2.39 12.09
N ILE A 85 2.01 2.36 12.38
CA ILE A 85 1.03 3.34 11.89
C ILE A 85 0.32 3.92 13.10
N TYR A 86 0.15 5.23 13.10
CA TYR A 86 -0.44 6.00 14.17
C TYR A 86 -1.77 6.59 13.69
N THR A 87 -2.76 6.58 14.56
CA THR A 87 -4.08 7.17 14.33
C THR A 87 -4.66 7.58 15.68
N ASP A 88 -5.66 8.45 15.68
CA ASP A 88 -6.33 8.85 16.92
C ASP A 88 -7.04 7.65 17.58
N ALA A 89 -7.13 7.68 18.91
CA ALA A 89 -7.72 6.56 19.65
C ALA A 89 -9.24 6.44 19.46
N SER A 90 -9.92 7.55 19.16
CA SER A 90 -11.38 7.62 18.99
C SER A 90 -11.76 7.91 17.54
N GLU A 91 -12.84 7.28 17.07
CA GLU A 91 -13.44 7.56 15.76
C GLU A 91 -13.99 8.99 15.67
N SER A 92 -14.45 9.56 16.79
CA SER A 92 -14.90 10.96 16.85
C SER A 92 -13.79 11.93 16.48
N LEU A 93 -12.52 11.56 16.71
CA LEU A 93 -11.32 12.32 16.37
C LEU A 93 -10.66 11.85 15.07
N CYS A 94 -11.42 11.22 14.18
CA CYS A 94 -10.92 10.66 12.91
C CYS A 94 -9.98 9.46 13.06
N GLY A 95 -10.02 8.76 14.20
CA GLY A 95 -9.28 7.53 14.44
C GLY A 95 -9.81 6.34 13.63
N VAL A 96 -8.92 5.56 13.01
CA VAL A 96 -9.29 4.38 12.21
C VAL A 96 -9.19 3.10 13.03
N LYS A 97 -10.24 2.28 12.99
CA LYS A 97 -10.20 0.93 13.57
C LYS A 97 -9.83 -0.11 12.51
N PHE A 98 -8.64 -0.70 12.64
CA PHE A 98 -8.23 -1.84 11.83
C PHE A 98 -8.52 -3.18 12.52
N ASP A 99 -8.97 -4.17 11.74
CA ASP A 99 -9.07 -5.55 12.21
C ASP A 99 -7.68 -6.20 12.23
N ILE A 100 -7.30 -6.74 13.39
CA ILE A 100 -6.02 -7.42 13.59
C ILE A 100 -6.09 -8.81 12.96
N ASN A 101 -5.06 -9.17 12.20
CA ASN A 101 -4.84 -10.49 11.59
C ASN A 101 -5.93 -11.01 10.63
N LYS A 102 -7.01 -10.27 10.37
CA LYS A 102 -8.09 -10.67 9.44
C LYS A 102 -7.78 -10.34 7.99
N TYR A 103 -7.63 -9.05 7.68
CA TYR A 103 -7.53 -8.56 6.30
C TYR A 103 -6.15 -7.99 5.99
N GLN A 104 -5.84 -7.93 4.71
CA GLN A 104 -4.78 -7.08 4.20
C GLN A 104 -5.41 -5.75 3.81
N TYR A 105 -4.84 -4.65 4.23
CA TYR A 105 -5.36 -3.32 3.98
C TYR A 105 -4.47 -2.59 2.98
N LEU A 106 -5.12 -1.82 2.10
CA LEU A 106 -4.49 -0.64 1.52
C LEU A 106 -4.58 0.46 2.56
N ILE A 107 -3.43 1.02 2.93
CA ILE A 107 -3.33 2.08 3.91
C ILE A 107 -2.66 3.28 3.25
N THR A 108 -3.29 4.44 3.37
CA THR A 108 -2.79 5.71 2.90
C THR A 108 -2.60 6.66 4.08
N GLY A 109 -1.59 7.51 4.03
CA GLY A 109 -1.26 8.35 5.17
C GLY A 109 -0.19 9.38 4.86
N ARG A 110 0.03 10.25 5.84
CA ARG A 110 1.08 11.26 5.79
C ARG A 110 2.23 10.85 6.70
N VAL A 111 3.43 11.32 6.38
CA VAL A 111 4.62 11.09 7.21
C VAL A 111 4.95 12.38 7.95
N PHE A 112 4.91 12.31 9.27
CA PHE A 112 5.29 13.41 10.14
C PHE A 112 6.29 12.88 11.18
N ASP A 113 7.44 13.55 11.31
CA ASP A 113 8.49 13.17 12.27
C ASP A 113 8.89 11.68 12.21
N GLY A 114 9.09 11.15 10.99
CA GLY A 114 9.44 9.74 10.77
C GLY A 114 8.35 8.74 11.18
N LYS A 115 7.13 9.20 11.48
CA LYS A 115 5.97 8.37 11.84
C LYS A 115 4.89 8.51 10.78
N VAL A 116 4.19 7.41 10.54
CA VAL A 116 3.08 7.36 9.59
C VAL A 116 1.78 7.62 10.32
N TYR A 117 1.06 8.66 9.92
CA TYR A 117 -0.27 8.99 10.45
C TYR A 117 -1.35 8.71 9.40
N THR A 118 -2.43 8.07 9.84
CA THR A 118 -3.62 7.80 9.03
C THR A 118 -4.88 8.13 9.82
N GLY A 119 -5.94 8.53 9.13
CA GLY A 119 -7.23 8.85 9.73
C GLY A 119 -8.41 8.30 8.92
N LEU A 120 -9.63 8.50 9.43
CA LEU A 120 -10.88 8.05 8.78
C LEU A 120 -11.06 8.65 7.39
N CYS A 121 -10.55 9.86 7.17
CA CYS A 121 -10.63 10.53 5.88
C CYS A 121 -9.61 10.04 4.85
N ASN A 122 -8.64 9.22 5.27
CA ASN A 122 -7.71 8.59 4.35
C ASN A 122 -8.38 7.40 3.65
N PHE A 123 -7.87 7.05 2.45
CA PHE A 123 -8.37 5.90 1.71
C PHE A 123 -7.79 4.61 2.29
N ASN A 124 -8.45 4.10 3.33
CA ASN A 124 -8.10 2.88 4.06
C ASN A 124 -9.17 1.81 3.79
N GLN A 125 -8.82 0.79 3.01
CA GLN A 125 -9.78 -0.25 2.60
C GLN A 125 -9.16 -1.64 2.60
N PRO A 126 -9.93 -2.69 2.94
CA PRO A 126 -9.48 -4.06 2.74
C PRO A 126 -9.12 -4.28 1.27
N TRP A 127 -7.94 -4.83 1.01
CA TRP A 127 -7.40 -5.05 -0.32
C TRP A 127 -8.33 -5.88 -1.21
N GLU A 128 -9.01 -6.87 -0.65
CA GLU A 128 -9.94 -7.72 -1.39
C GLU A 128 -11.22 -6.98 -1.83
N ARG A 129 -11.61 -5.91 -1.12
CA ARG A 129 -12.78 -5.09 -1.49
C ARG A 129 -12.49 -4.09 -2.61
N LEU A 130 -11.22 -3.88 -2.96
CA LEU A 130 -10.85 -2.97 -4.05
C LEU A 130 -11.19 -3.59 -5.40
N SER A 131 -11.77 -2.78 -6.28
CA SER A 131 -12.06 -3.18 -7.66
C SER A 131 -10.77 -3.47 -8.42
N LEU A 132 -10.86 -4.28 -9.49
CA LEU A 132 -9.71 -4.54 -10.36
C LEU A 132 -9.14 -3.25 -10.97
N ALA A 133 -10.02 -2.28 -11.27
CA ALA A 133 -9.62 -0.96 -11.76
C ALA A 133 -8.83 -0.18 -10.70
N GLN A 134 -9.29 -0.16 -9.44
CA GLN A 134 -8.57 0.48 -8.33
C GLN A 134 -7.21 -0.17 -8.08
N LYS A 135 -7.16 -1.51 -8.04
CA LYS A 135 -5.91 -2.27 -7.88
C LYS A 135 -4.91 -1.94 -9.00
N LYS A 136 -5.35 -1.86 -10.26
CA LYS A 136 -4.51 -1.43 -11.40
C LYS A 136 -4.12 0.04 -11.28
N GLY A 137 -5.03 0.90 -10.83
CA GLY A 137 -4.81 2.32 -10.58
C GLY A 137 -3.66 2.58 -9.61
N ILE A 138 -3.72 1.97 -8.43
CA ILE A 138 -2.72 2.10 -7.36
C ILE A 138 -1.33 1.61 -7.81
N ASN A 139 -1.26 0.58 -8.64
CA ASN A 139 0.02 0.02 -9.08
C ASN A 139 0.76 0.92 -10.08
N HIS A 140 0.05 1.58 -11.00
CA HIS A 140 0.69 2.23 -12.15
C HIS A 140 0.07 3.56 -12.60
N ARG A 141 -1.25 3.75 -12.44
CA ARG A 141 -1.95 4.88 -13.10
C ARG A 141 -2.14 6.10 -12.22
N TYR A 142 -2.41 5.91 -10.93
CA TYR A 142 -2.71 7.04 -10.04
C TYR A 142 -1.52 7.97 -9.88
N GLN A 143 -0.28 7.44 -9.84
CA GLN A 143 0.93 8.26 -9.81
C GLN A 143 1.05 9.17 -11.04
N LEU A 144 0.72 8.67 -12.23
CA LEU A 144 0.76 9.45 -13.47
C LEU A 144 -0.35 10.52 -13.50
N GLY A 145 -1.49 10.22 -12.90
CA GLY A 145 -2.66 11.09 -12.87
C GLY A 145 -2.63 12.15 -11.76
N CYS A 146 -1.58 12.27 -10.95
CA CYS A 146 -1.54 13.25 -9.86
C CYS A 146 -1.48 14.71 -10.35
N ASN A 147 -1.10 14.93 -11.61
CA ASN A 147 -1.13 16.25 -12.24
C ASN A 147 -2.52 16.62 -12.77
N CYS A 148 -3.49 15.70 -12.74
CA CYS A 148 -4.86 15.93 -13.14
C CYS A 148 -5.75 16.18 -11.92
N ARG A 149 -6.73 17.07 -12.05
CA ARG A 149 -7.76 17.28 -11.03
C ARG A 149 -8.95 16.38 -11.36
N VAL A 150 -9.33 15.51 -10.44
CA VAL A 150 -10.54 14.71 -10.59
C VAL A 150 -11.74 15.57 -10.19
N SER A 151 -12.64 15.87 -11.14
CA SER A 151 -13.90 16.55 -10.88
C SER A 151 -15.03 15.74 -11.51
N GLY A 152 -15.83 15.06 -10.66
CA GLY A 152 -16.85 14.13 -11.12
C GLY A 152 -16.26 12.89 -11.82
N ASN A 153 -16.80 12.54 -13.00
CA ASN A 153 -16.36 11.39 -13.79
C ASN A 153 -15.19 11.71 -14.75
N ASN A 154 -14.68 12.94 -14.74
CA ASN A 154 -13.68 13.42 -15.69
C ASN A 154 -12.39 13.85 -14.98
N CYS A 155 -11.23 13.56 -15.60
CA CYS A 155 -9.96 14.17 -15.25
C CYS A 155 -9.79 15.43 -16.11
N ALA A 156 -9.84 16.61 -15.50
CA ALA A 156 -9.41 17.84 -16.15
C ALA A 156 -7.92 18.05 -15.84
N LEU A 157 -7.11 18.37 -16.85
CA LEU A 157 -5.71 18.75 -16.64
C LEU A 157 -5.67 20.01 -15.77
N ARG A 158 -4.71 20.11 -14.84
CA ARG A 158 -4.47 21.37 -14.13
C ARG A 158 -3.91 22.37 -15.12
N GLU A 159 -4.74 23.24 -15.67
CA GLU A 159 -4.28 24.48 -16.30
C GLU A 159 -3.76 25.39 -15.19
N ASN A 160 -2.44 25.42 -15.01
CA ASN A 160 -1.79 26.52 -14.32
C ASN A 160 -0.99 27.29 -15.37
N MET A 161 -1.40 28.53 -15.61
CA MET A 161 -0.53 29.59 -16.15
C MET A 161 0.75 29.63 -15.31
N ASP A 162 1.88 29.32 -15.95
CA ASP A 162 3.17 30.03 -15.92
C ASP A 162 4.27 29.06 -16.42
N GLU A 163 5.01 29.50 -17.43
CA GLU A 163 5.91 28.71 -18.30
C GLU A 163 7.20 28.17 -17.65
N VAL A 164 7.84 27.23 -18.40
CA VAL A 164 9.27 26.80 -18.41
C VAL A 164 9.59 25.59 -17.51
N ALA A 165 10.18 24.46 -17.96
CA ALA A 165 10.81 24.01 -19.21
C ALA A 165 10.73 22.46 -19.33
N PRO A 166 11.01 21.89 -20.52
CA PRO A 166 10.84 20.47 -20.82
C PRO A 166 12.04 19.62 -20.40
N GLY A 167 11.73 18.41 -19.91
CA GLY A 167 12.67 17.30 -19.82
C GLY A 167 13.40 17.22 -18.48
N GLU A 168 13.04 16.20 -17.69
CA GLU A 168 14.04 15.28 -17.15
C GLU A 168 13.36 14.06 -16.49
N ASN A 169 13.85 12.89 -16.91
CA ASN A 169 13.71 11.57 -16.28
C ASN A 169 12.46 10.74 -16.57
N MET A 170 12.36 10.32 -17.83
CA MET A 170 11.67 9.09 -18.23
C MET A 170 12.61 7.85 -18.26
N ASP A 171 13.82 7.92 -17.68
CA ASP A 171 14.85 6.87 -17.86
C ASP A 171 15.06 5.97 -16.64
N LYS A 172 13.98 5.41 -16.08
CA LYS A 172 14.10 4.27 -15.13
C LYS A 172 13.27 3.04 -15.50
N MET A 173 12.44 3.13 -16.54
CA MET A 173 11.63 1.99 -16.99
C MET A 173 12.35 1.11 -18.02
N ASP A 174 13.41 1.61 -18.66
CA ASP A 174 14.10 0.89 -19.75
C ASP A 174 15.21 -0.04 -19.25
N MET A 175 15.74 0.18 -18.04
CA MET A 175 16.69 -0.75 -17.41
C MET A 175 16.06 -2.12 -17.09
N TYR A 176 14.76 -2.18 -16.80
CA TYR A 176 14.07 -3.44 -16.50
C TYR A 176 13.70 -4.24 -17.76
N LYS A 177 13.66 -3.59 -18.92
CA LYS A 177 13.32 -4.26 -20.19
C LYS A 177 14.54 -4.92 -20.82
N GLU A 178 15.72 -4.30 -20.76
CA GLU A 178 16.97 -4.91 -21.25
C GLU A 178 17.40 -6.11 -20.39
N ALA A 179 17.21 -6.06 -19.07
CA ALA A 179 17.53 -7.18 -18.18
C ALA A 179 16.69 -8.46 -18.46
N LYS A 180 15.50 -8.31 -19.05
CA LYS A 180 14.66 -9.45 -19.45
C LYS A 180 14.97 -10.00 -20.84
N ALA A 181 15.46 -9.17 -21.75
CA ALA A 181 15.86 -9.60 -23.09
C ALA A 181 17.12 -10.50 -23.04
N THR A 182 18.11 -10.13 -22.21
CA THR A 182 19.37 -10.89 -22.08
C THR A 182 19.20 -12.30 -21.49
N GLN A 183 18.14 -12.53 -20.69
CA GLN A 183 17.87 -13.85 -20.10
C GLN A 183 17.18 -14.84 -21.08
N GLN A 184 16.58 -14.36 -22.17
CA GLN A 184 15.92 -15.24 -23.15
C GLN A 184 16.86 -15.68 -24.30
N GLN A 185 17.98 -14.99 -24.52
CA GLN A 185 18.93 -15.32 -25.60
C GLN A 185 20.04 -16.33 -25.20
N GLN A 186 20.23 -16.64 -23.92
CA GLN A 186 21.25 -17.62 -23.49
C GLN A 186 20.79 -19.09 -23.56
N SER A 187 19.56 -19.38 -24.02
CA SER A 187 19.02 -20.75 -24.10
C SER A 187 19.07 -21.37 -25.50
N GLN A 188 19.60 -20.67 -26.52
CA GLN A 188 19.54 -21.14 -27.91
C GLN A 188 20.88 -21.14 -28.67
N ASP A 189 22.00 -20.72 -28.07
CA ASP A 189 23.29 -20.71 -28.77
C ASP A 189 24.42 -21.28 -27.90
N GLY A 190 24.79 -22.55 -28.15
CA GLY A 190 25.82 -23.24 -27.36
C GLY A 190 25.98 -24.72 -27.68
N GLY A 191 26.28 -25.06 -28.94
CA GLY A 191 26.40 -26.46 -29.35
C GLY A 191 27.37 -26.77 -30.49
N VAL A 192 28.58 -26.17 -30.53
CA VAL A 192 29.67 -26.67 -31.40
C VAL A 192 31.05 -26.59 -30.72
N GLY A 193 31.63 -27.77 -30.48
CA GLY A 193 33.06 -28.07 -30.70
C GLY A 193 34.10 -27.70 -29.64
N ALA A 194 34.64 -28.71 -28.94
CA ALA A 194 35.94 -28.58 -28.28
C ALA A 194 36.81 -29.83 -28.50
N ARG A 195 37.89 -29.64 -29.28
CA ARG A 195 38.95 -30.57 -29.61
C ARG A 195 40.03 -30.49 -28.52
N LYS A 196 40.42 -31.60 -27.88
CA LYS A 196 41.67 -31.70 -27.11
C LYS A 196 42.45 -32.97 -27.47
N ARG A 197 43.73 -32.75 -27.84
CA ARG A 197 44.83 -33.74 -27.96
C ARG A 197 45.24 -34.17 -26.53
N GLY A 198 45.73 -35.37 -26.23
CA GLY A 198 46.11 -36.55 -27.02
C GLY A 198 46.80 -37.60 -26.12
N ARG A 199 47.55 -38.51 -26.77
CA ARG A 199 48.50 -39.52 -26.25
C ARG A 199 47.91 -40.87 -25.84
N GLY A 200 48.41 -41.91 -26.51
CA GLY A 200 47.79 -43.23 -26.58
C GLY A 200 48.27 -44.26 -25.56
N ARG A 201 47.63 -45.43 -25.65
CA ARG A 201 48.09 -46.71 -25.12
C ARG A 201 47.42 -47.80 -25.93
N GLY A 202 48.23 -48.66 -26.54
CA GLY A 202 47.76 -49.75 -27.39
C GLY A 202 47.39 -51.03 -26.64
N ARG A 203 47.01 -52.01 -27.48
CA ARG A 203 46.78 -53.46 -27.27
C ARG A 203 45.40 -53.89 -26.76
N GLY A 204 44.83 -54.84 -27.50
CA GLY A 204 43.89 -55.82 -26.97
C GLY A 204 42.81 -56.21 -27.96
N ARG A 205 43.05 -57.28 -28.72
CA ARG A 205 42.15 -57.89 -29.71
C ARG A 205 41.19 -58.86 -28.99
N GLN A 206 40.06 -59.12 -29.65
CA GLN A 206 39.28 -60.38 -29.72
C GLN A 206 38.02 -60.60 -28.86
N ASN A 207 37.02 -61.04 -29.64
CA ASN A 207 35.77 -61.71 -29.36
C ASN A 207 35.88 -62.95 -28.46
N THR A 208 34.68 -63.42 -28.06
CA THR A 208 34.32 -64.79 -27.61
C THR A 208 34.93 -65.16 -26.24
N LEU A 209 34.27 -65.82 -25.30
CA LEU A 209 33.29 -66.90 -25.38
C LEU A 209 32.82 -67.22 -23.93
N LEU A 210 31.56 -67.64 -23.79
CA LEU A 210 30.97 -68.57 -22.80
C LEU A 210 31.26 -68.49 -21.27
N THR A 211 30.19 -68.91 -20.56
CA THR A 211 30.08 -69.42 -19.18
C THR A 211 29.97 -68.37 -18.08
N ALA A 212 29.22 -68.57 -16.99
CA ALA A 212 28.10 -69.43 -16.64
C ALA A 212 27.66 -68.98 -15.22
N LYS A 213 26.38 -69.18 -14.91
CA LYS A 213 25.83 -69.42 -13.57
C LYS A 213 25.85 -68.26 -12.55
N HIS A 214 24.67 -67.69 -12.39
CA HIS A 214 23.86 -67.74 -11.17
C HIS A 214 24.53 -68.33 -9.90
N THR A 215 24.52 -67.54 -8.83
CA THR A 215 24.38 -67.89 -7.40
C THR A 215 24.05 -66.54 -6.71
N ILE A 216 22.81 -66.20 -6.37
CA ILE A 216 21.95 -66.64 -5.23
C ILE A 216 22.58 -66.39 -3.85
N LEU A 217 21.81 -65.66 -3.02
CA LEU A 217 21.86 -65.45 -1.55
C LEU A 217 23.00 -64.55 -1.05
N LEU A 218 22.76 -63.47 -0.28
CA LEU A 218 21.66 -63.14 0.65
C LEU A 218 21.06 -61.76 0.41
#